data_AF-A0A3D3YX68-F1
#
_entry.id   AF-A0A3D3YX68-F1
#
_cell.length_a   1.000
_cell.length_b   1.000
_cell.length_c   1.000
_cell.angle_alpha   90.00
_cell.angle_beta   90.00
_cell.angle_gamma   90.00
#
_symmetry.space_group_name_H-M   'P 1'
#
loop_
_entity.id
_entity.type
_entity.pdbx_description
1 polymer ?
#
loop_
_entity_poly.entity_id
_entity_poly.type
_entity_poly.pdbx_seq_one_letter_code
_entity_poly.pdbx_strand_id
1 'polypeptide(L)'
;MQGMDLTSYRAEFPVVERKSYLISASLGPVSLRARSYLDGYMDAWAEKGAPDHVWMEDIFPAMARLKRTFGAMIGADADELAITGNVSLALASIASCVDWTKRRKVIMSELDFPTDGHVFLAFARLGAEIVWLPSPDGLTVPLESYRDAIDEETAIVVI
;
A
#
# COMPACT_ATOMS: atom_id res chain seq x y z
N MET A 1 31.30 -8.74 7.20
CA MET A 1 30.19 -7.78 7.36
C MET A 1 30.15 -7.37 8.82
N GLN A 2 30.51 -6.12 9.14
CA GLN A 2 30.26 -5.58 10.48
C GLN A 2 28.75 -5.51 10.71
N GLY A 3 28.27 -6.03 11.84
CA GLY A 3 26.87 -5.98 12.21
C GLY A 3 26.40 -4.53 12.38
N MET A 4 25.25 -4.21 11.81
CA MET A 4 24.62 -2.89 11.95
C MET A 4 24.18 -2.69 13.41
N ASP A 5 24.59 -1.60 14.06
CA ASP A 5 24.03 -1.21 15.37
C ASP A 5 22.62 -0.67 15.17
N LEU A 6 21.62 -1.50 15.45
CA LEU A 6 20.21 -1.13 15.34
C LEU A 6 19.78 -0.10 16.40
N THR A 7 20.53 0.04 17.50
CA THR A 7 20.19 1.01 18.57
C THR A 7 20.34 2.44 18.09
N SER A 8 21.29 2.70 17.19
CA SER A 8 21.52 4.01 16.59
C SER A 8 20.27 4.57 15.88
N TYR A 9 19.40 3.72 15.33
CA TYR A 9 18.15 4.15 14.68
C TYR A 9 17.13 4.75 15.65
N ARG A 10 17.26 4.55 16.97
CA ARG A 10 16.31 5.16 17.92
C ARG A 10 16.33 6.69 17.86
N ALA A 11 17.48 7.29 17.59
CA ALA A 11 17.63 8.74 17.44
C ALA A 11 16.85 9.31 16.24
N GLU A 12 16.47 8.46 15.28
CA GLU A 12 15.69 8.85 14.11
C GLU A 12 14.20 9.08 14.45
N PHE A 13 13.71 8.61 15.60
CA PHE A 13 12.29 8.59 15.96
C PHE A 13 12.03 9.27 17.31
N PRO A 14 11.78 10.59 17.36
CA PRO A 14 11.67 11.34 18.62
C PRO A 14 10.66 10.78 19.65
N VAL A 15 9.60 10.10 19.19
CA VAL A 15 8.60 9.53 20.10
C VAL A 15 9.17 8.43 20.99
N VAL A 16 10.20 7.69 20.54
CA VAL A 16 10.76 6.55 21.30
C VAL A 16 11.69 6.97 22.43
N GLU A 17 12.12 8.23 22.46
CA GLU A 17 12.83 8.82 23.60
C GLU A 17 11.91 9.00 24.81
N ARG A 18 10.60 9.19 24.56
CA ARG A 18 9.62 9.57 25.58
C ARG A 18 8.66 8.43 25.94
N LYS A 19 8.53 7.44 25.06
CA LYS A 19 7.54 6.35 25.20
C LYS A 19 8.09 5.03 24.65
N SER A 20 7.65 3.93 25.26
CA SER A 20 7.71 2.61 24.64
C SER A 20 6.63 2.52 23.56
N TYR A 21 7.03 2.58 22.29
CA TYR A 21 6.10 2.56 21.15
C TYR A 21 5.82 1.11 20.71
N LEU A 22 4.69 0.55 21.12
CA LEU A 22 4.32 -0.85 20.90
C LEU A 22 3.10 -1.02 19.98
N ILE A 23 2.90 -0.10 19.03
CA ILE A 23 1.72 -0.07 18.14
C ILE A 23 2.08 0.20 16.66
N SER A 24 3.30 -0.14 16.25
CA SER A 24 3.78 0.07 14.87
C SER A 24 2.93 -0.61 13.79
N ALA A 25 2.16 -1.65 14.15
CA ALA A 25 1.21 -2.30 13.26
C ALA A 25 0.05 -1.39 12.83
N SER A 26 -0.26 -0.34 13.58
CA SER A 26 -1.27 0.66 13.19
C SER A 26 -0.64 1.77 12.35
N LEU A 27 0.39 2.42 12.89
CA LEU A 27 1.13 3.47 12.20
C LEU A 27 2.57 3.45 12.71
N GLY A 28 3.55 3.57 11.82
CA GLY A 28 4.95 3.69 12.23
C GLY A 28 5.24 5.04 12.91
N PRO A 29 6.22 5.11 13.82
CA PRO A 29 6.70 6.41 14.32
C PRO A 29 7.26 7.24 13.16
N VAL A 30 6.96 8.55 13.16
CA VAL A 30 7.47 9.47 12.13
C VAL A 30 8.96 9.68 12.35
N SER A 31 9.75 9.44 11.31
CA SER A 31 11.19 9.65 11.34
C SER A 31 11.57 11.11 11.07
N LEU A 32 12.73 11.54 11.57
CA LEU A 32 13.31 12.84 11.27
C LEU A 32 13.52 13.03 9.75
N ARG A 33 13.98 12.00 9.03
CA ARG A 33 14.11 12.06 7.57
C ARG A 33 12.75 12.20 6.88
N ALA A 34 11.72 11.47 7.31
CA ALA A 34 10.38 11.61 6.72
C ALA A 34 9.85 13.03 6.91
N ARG A 35 10.08 13.63 8.08
CA ARG A 35 9.74 15.03 8.34
C ARG A 35 10.48 15.97 7.39
N SER A 36 11.80 15.79 7.22
CA SER A 36 12.60 16.68 6.35
C SER A 36 12.16 16.65 4.89
N TYR A 37 11.66 15.51 4.39
CA TYR A 37 11.09 15.46 3.03
C TYR A 37 9.81 16.27 2.89
N LEU A 38 8.96 16.28 3.93
CA LEU A 38 7.76 17.11 3.95
C LEU A 38 8.11 18.60 4.04
N ASP A 39 9.11 18.94 4.85
CA ASP A 39 9.62 20.32 4.94
C ASP A 39 10.15 20.80 3.59
N GLY A 40 11.02 20.02 2.94
CA GLY A 40 11.55 20.35 1.63
C GLY A 40 10.48 20.46 0.54
N TYR A 41 9.39 19.68 0.62
CA TYR A 41 8.24 19.85 -0.26
C TYR A 41 7.56 21.21 -0.05
N MET A 42 7.36 21.63 1.20
CA MET A 42 6.76 22.93 1.51
C MET A 42 7.68 24.09 1.11
N ASP A 43 8.98 23.96 1.35
CA ASP A 43 9.98 24.98 1.00
C ASP A 43 10.05 25.20 -0.52
N ALA A 44 10.02 24.12 -1.31
CA ALA A 44 10.02 24.23 -2.78
C ALA A 44 8.85 25.08 -3.29
N TRP A 45 7.64 24.88 -2.75
CA TRP A 45 6.47 25.69 -3.09
C TRP A 45 6.59 27.14 -2.60
N ALA A 46 7.09 27.33 -1.37
CA ALA A 46 7.22 28.66 -0.78
C ALA A 46 8.26 29.54 -1.48
N GLU A 47 9.36 28.94 -1.94
CA GLU A 47 10.49 29.66 -2.53
C GLU A 47 10.35 29.86 -4.04
N LYS A 48 9.91 28.82 -4.78
CA LYS A 48 9.87 28.86 -6.25
C LYS A 48 8.57 29.43 -6.80
N GLY A 49 7.45 29.26 -6.09
CA GLY A 49 6.14 29.88 -6.36
C GLY A 49 5.43 29.50 -7.68
N ALA A 50 6.15 29.13 -8.74
CA ALA A 50 5.61 28.75 -10.04
C ALA A 50 5.54 27.21 -10.18
N PRO A 51 4.40 26.65 -10.62
CA PRO A 51 4.18 25.21 -10.60
C PRO A 51 5.19 24.45 -11.45
N ASP A 52 5.53 24.91 -12.66
CA ASP A 52 6.42 24.16 -13.57
C ASP A 52 7.81 23.89 -12.98
N HIS A 53 8.41 24.88 -12.32
CA HIS A 53 9.71 24.71 -11.65
C HIS A 53 9.62 23.69 -10.51
N VAL A 54 8.60 23.81 -9.65
CA VAL A 54 8.42 22.88 -8.52
C VAL A 54 8.16 21.44 -9.01
N TRP A 55 7.31 21.29 -10.03
CA TRP A 55 6.99 19.97 -10.58
C TRP A 55 8.22 19.32 -11.23
N MET A 56 8.89 20.03 -12.13
CA MET A 56 9.95 19.46 -12.96
C MET A 56 11.27 19.28 -12.23
N GLU A 57 11.60 20.18 -11.29
CA GLU A 57 12.90 20.18 -10.61
C GLU A 57 12.86 19.45 -9.26
N ASP A 58 11.73 19.45 -8.56
CA ASP A 58 11.62 18.89 -7.21
C ASP A 58 10.74 17.64 -7.15
N ILE A 59 9.46 17.76 -7.54
CA ILE A 59 8.46 16.71 -7.31
C ILE A 59 8.70 15.49 -8.21
N PHE A 60 8.76 15.64 -9.53
CA PHE A 60 8.95 14.50 -10.44
C PHE A 60 10.29 13.80 -10.20
N PRO A 61 11.42 14.49 -9.98
CA PRO A 61 12.66 13.83 -9.59
C PRO A 61 12.57 13.09 -8.27
N ALA A 62 11.85 13.63 -7.27
CA ALA A 62 11.62 12.95 -5.98
C ALA A 62 10.76 11.68 -6.15
N MET A 63 9.67 11.76 -6.92
CA MET A 63 8.84 10.60 -7.26
C MET A 63 9.67 9.54 -7.99
N ALA A 64 10.48 9.92 -8.98
CA ALA A 64 11.33 8.99 -9.71
C ALA A 64 12.36 8.29 -8.81
N ARG A 65 12.97 9.02 -7.86
CA ARG A 65 13.86 8.45 -6.84
C ARG A 65 13.12 7.48 -5.93
N LEU A 66 11.93 7.85 -5.44
CA LEU A 66 11.09 6.99 -4.60
C LEU A 66 10.77 5.67 -5.31
N LYS A 67 10.28 5.74 -6.56
CA LYS A 67 9.96 4.54 -7.36
C LYS A 67 11.17 3.64 -7.54
N ARG A 68 12.35 4.19 -7.86
CA ARG A 68 13.58 3.38 -7.99
C ARG A 68 13.99 2.70 -6.69
N THR A 69 13.98 3.44 -5.57
CA THR A 69 14.34 2.89 -4.26
C THR A 69 13.37 1.80 -3.84
N PHE A 70 12.06 2.03 -3.98
CA PHE A 70 11.05 1.05 -3.63
C PHE A 70 11.08 -0.18 -4.54
N GLY A 71 11.18 0.03 -5.86
CA GLY A 71 11.31 -1.05 -6.85
C GLY A 71 12.49 -1.97 -6.55
N ALA A 72 13.67 -1.41 -6.24
CA ALA A 72 14.83 -2.20 -5.86
C ALA A 72 14.61 -3.04 -4.59
N MET A 73 13.76 -2.61 -3.66
CA MET A 73 13.44 -3.39 -2.45
C MET A 73 12.49 -4.55 -2.73
N ILE A 74 11.57 -4.41 -3.68
CA ILE A 74 10.55 -5.42 -3.98
C ILE A 74 10.83 -6.23 -5.26
N GLY A 75 11.92 -5.92 -5.97
CA GLY A 75 12.29 -6.57 -7.23
C GLY A 75 11.45 -6.14 -8.44
N ALA A 76 11.02 -4.88 -8.49
CA ALA A 76 10.22 -4.30 -9.57
C ALA A 76 10.93 -3.13 -10.26
N ASP A 77 10.64 -2.91 -11.53
CA ASP A 77 11.12 -1.76 -12.28
C ASP A 77 10.30 -0.50 -11.96
N ALA A 78 10.91 0.67 -12.13
CA ALA A 78 10.29 1.93 -11.72
C ALA A 78 9.05 2.29 -12.55
N ASP A 79 8.90 1.77 -13.76
CA ASP A 79 7.74 1.96 -14.64
C ASP A 79 6.56 1.05 -14.28
N GLU A 80 6.80 -0.07 -13.58
CA GLU A 80 5.76 -0.98 -13.06
C GLU A 80 5.01 -0.41 -11.84
N LEU A 81 5.55 0.64 -11.21
CA LEU A 81 5.00 1.20 -9.97
C LEU A 81 4.05 2.38 -10.22
N ALA A 82 2.99 2.48 -9.42
CA ALA A 82 2.15 3.67 -9.33
C ALA A 82 2.16 4.20 -7.88
N ILE A 83 2.27 5.52 -7.71
CA ILE A 83 2.18 6.16 -6.39
C ILE A 83 0.71 6.45 -6.09
N THR A 84 0.20 5.92 -4.99
CA THR A 84 -1.19 6.08 -4.54
C THR A 84 -1.25 6.67 -3.14
N GLY A 85 -2.34 7.36 -2.79
CA GLY A 85 -2.49 7.98 -1.47
C GLY A 85 -2.69 6.98 -0.32
N ASN A 86 -3.26 5.81 -0.59
CA ASN A 86 -3.48 4.72 0.36
C ASN A 86 -3.87 3.42 -0.37
N VAL A 87 -3.93 2.31 0.37
CA VAL A 87 -4.30 0.99 -0.15
C VAL A 87 -5.73 0.97 -0.71
N SER A 88 -6.68 1.63 -0.06
CA SER A 88 -8.09 1.67 -0.53
C SER A 88 -8.21 2.25 -1.93
N LEU A 89 -7.50 3.35 -2.21
CA LEU A 89 -7.48 3.98 -3.53
C LEU A 89 -6.76 3.11 -4.56
N ALA A 90 -5.68 2.42 -4.17
CA ALA A 90 -4.98 1.49 -5.05
C ALA A 90 -5.91 0.34 -5.48
N LEU A 91 -6.58 -0.29 -4.52
CA LEU A 91 -7.54 -1.38 -4.79
C LEU A 91 -8.73 -0.91 -5.61
N ALA A 92 -9.30 0.26 -5.30
CA ALA A 92 -10.41 0.81 -6.08
C ALA A 92 -10.01 1.11 -7.53
N SER A 93 -8.76 1.55 -7.75
CA SER A 93 -8.22 1.77 -9.10
C SER A 93 -8.12 0.45 -9.87
N ILE A 94 -7.59 -0.61 -9.24
CA ILE A 94 -7.51 -1.96 -9.85
C ILE A 94 -8.91 -2.49 -10.16
N ALA A 95 -9.83 -2.43 -9.19
CA ALA A 95 -11.20 -2.89 -9.34
C ALA A 95 -11.96 -2.15 -10.45
N SER A 96 -11.65 -0.87 -10.70
CA SER A 96 -12.26 -0.09 -11.78
C SER A 96 -11.87 -0.53 -13.19
N CYS A 97 -10.76 -1.27 -13.33
CA CYS A 97 -10.29 -1.80 -14.60
C CYS A 97 -10.93 -3.15 -14.97
N VAL A 98 -11.67 -3.78 -14.05
CA VAL A 98 -12.29 -5.09 -14.28
C VAL A 98 -13.65 -4.94 -14.96
N ASP A 99 -13.86 -5.73 -16.02
CA ASP A 99 -15.19 -5.91 -16.62
C ASP A 99 -16.00 -6.93 -15.81
N TRP A 100 -16.72 -6.40 -14.82
CA TRP A 100 -17.56 -7.15 -13.88
C TRP A 100 -18.77 -7.86 -14.54
N THR A 101 -18.99 -7.68 -15.85
CA THR A 101 -20.02 -8.44 -16.58
C THR A 101 -19.53 -9.79 -17.11
N LYS A 102 -18.21 -10.04 -17.07
CA LYS A 102 -17.59 -11.29 -17.56
C LYS A 102 -17.05 -12.15 -16.44
N ARG A 103 -16.02 -11.65 -15.75
CA ARG A 103 -15.39 -12.31 -14.60
C ARG A 103 -15.74 -11.47 -13.38
N ARG A 104 -16.59 -12.02 -12.53
CA ARG A 104 -17.26 -11.29 -11.46
C ARG A 104 -16.77 -11.65 -10.08
N LYS A 105 -16.16 -12.83 -9.91
CA LYS A 105 -15.80 -13.33 -8.58
C LYS A 105 -14.55 -12.64 -8.06
N VAL A 106 -14.64 -12.17 -6.82
CA VAL A 106 -13.54 -11.72 -5.98
C VAL A 106 -13.42 -12.68 -4.83
N ILE A 107 -12.32 -13.42 -4.77
CA ILE A 107 -12.07 -14.38 -3.69
C ILE A 107 -11.35 -13.66 -2.57
N MET A 108 -11.89 -13.75 -1.35
CA MET A 108 -11.39 -13.07 -0.16
C MET A 108 -11.46 -13.99 1.06
N SER A 109 -10.55 -13.82 2.00
CA SER A 109 -10.59 -14.47 3.32
C SER A 109 -11.41 -13.66 4.31
N GLU A 110 -12.04 -14.34 5.29
CA GLU A 110 -12.57 -13.69 6.50
C GLU A 110 -11.50 -13.00 7.36
N LEU A 111 -10.21 -13.27 7.11
CA LEU A 111 -9.07 -12.64 7.79
C LEU A 111 -8.53 -11.41 7.08
N ASP A 112 -8.96 -11.14 5.84
CA ASP A 112 -8.50 -9.98 5.07
C ASP A 112 -8.82 -8.68 5.79
N PHE A 113 -7.96 -7.68 5.61
CA PHE A 113 -8.14 -6.42 6.30
C PHE A 113 -9.44 -5.74 5.82
N PRO A 114 -10.25 -5.12 6.70
CA PRO A 114 -11.56 -4.62 6.32
C PRO A 114 -11.57 -3.69 5.10
N THR A 115 -10.50 -2.91 4.87
CA THR A 115 -10.35 -2.09 3.66
C THR A 115 -10.65 -2.85 2.38
N ASP A 116 -10.13 -4.06 2.25
CA ASP A 116 -10.19 -4.85 1.03
C ASP A 116 -11.65 -5.21 0.75
N GLY A 117 -12.33 -5.71 1.79
CA GLY A 117 -13.75 -6.08 1.73
C GLY A 117 -14.65 -4.88 1.41
N HIS A 118 -14.46 -3.74 2.07
CA HIS A 118 -15.26 -2.54 1.83
C HIS A 118 -15.12 -2.03 0.39
N VAL A 119 -13.90 -2.08 -0.19
CA VAL A 119 -13.67 -1.68 -1.58
C VAL A 119 -14.46 -2.59 -2.52
N PHE A 120 -14.30 -3.91 -2.43
CA PHE A 120 -14.98 -4.82 -3.37
C PHE A 120 -16.50 -4.89 -3.17
N LEU A 121 -17.00 -4.76 -1.93
CA LEU A 121 -18.43 -4.62 -1.66
C LEU A 121 -19.02 -3.39 -2.37
N ALA A 122 -18.29 -2.28 -2.47
CA ALA A 122 -18.75 -1.10 -3.21
C ALA A 122 -18.87 -1.34 -4.73
N PHE A 123 -18.13 -2.32 -5.27
CA PHE A 123 -18.19 -2.72 -6.68
C PHE A 123 -19.29 -3.76 -6.98
N ALA A 124 -19.98 -4.29 -5.96
CA ALA A 124 -21.13 -5.17 -6.17
C ALA A 124 -22.24 -4.52 -7.00
N ARG A 125 -22.39 -3.19 -6.91
CA ARG A 125 -23.31 -2.41 -7.76
C ARG A 125 -22.99 -2.48 -9.26
N LEU A 126 -21.77 -2.87 -9.62
CA LEU A 126 -21.30 -3.05 -10.99
C LEU A 126 -21.25 -4.54 -11.40
N GLY A 127 -21.60 -5.46 -10.49
CA GLY A 127 -21.66 -6.90 -10.75
C GLY A 127 -20.59 -7.73 -10.04
N ALA A 128 -19.69 -7.13 -9.25
CA ALA A 128 -18.72 -7.90 -8.47
C ALA A 128 -19.41 -8.81 -7.44
N GLU A 129 -18.97 -10.06 -7.34
CA GLU A 129 -19.48 -11.05 -6.39
C GLU A 129 -18.33 -11.51 -5.49
N ILE A 130 -18.47 -11.30 -4.18
CA ILE A 130 -17.42 -11.72 -3.24
C ILE A 130 -17.68 -13.16 -2.79
N VAL A 131 -16.64 -13.99 -2.89
CA VAL A 131 -16.60 -15.34 -2.36
C VAL A 131 -15.72 -15.31 -1.11
N TRP A 132 -16.36 -15.40 0.06
CA TRP A 132 -15.67 -15.42 1.35
C TRP A 132 -15.16 -16.82 1.68
N LEU A 133 -13.87 -16.93 1.96
CA LEU A 133 -13.22 -18.14 2.45
C LEU A 133 -13.18 -18.10 3.98
N PRO A 134 -13.84 -19.05 4.64
CA PRO A 134 -13.87 -19.09 6.10
C PRO A 134 -12.48 -19.39 6.67
N SER A 135 -12.23 -18.90 7.89
CA SER A 135 -11.07 -19.28 8.68
C SER A 135 -11.50 -20.21 9.83
N PRO A 136 -11.35 -21.54 9.70
CA PRO A 136 -11.86 -22.49 10.69
C PRO A 136 -11.24 -22.32 12.09
N ASP A 137 -9.99 -21.85 12.15
CA ASP A 137 -9.23 -21.62 13.40
C ASP A 137 -9.17 -20.14 13.80
N GLY A 138 -9.74 -19.24 13.00
CA GLY A 138 -9.67 -17.79 13.18
C GLY A 138 -8.27 -17.18 13.00
N LEU A 139 -7.31 -17.92 12.46
CA LEU A 139 -5.91 -17.49 12.29
C LEU A 139 -5.37 -17.77 10.89
N THR A 140 -5.87 -18.80 10.22
CA THR A 140 -5.42 -19.23 8.90
C THR A 140 -6.59 -19.61 7.99
N VAL A 141 -6.35 -19.59 6.68
CA VAL A 141 -7.23 -20.18 5.68
C VAL A 141 -6.47 -21.27 4.93
N PRO A 142 -6.99 -22.50 4.81
CA PRO A 142 -6.35 -23.56 4.05
C PRO A 142 -6.11 -23.15 2.59
N LEU A 143 -4.95 -23.47 2.03
CA LEU A 143 -4.61 -23.16 0.64
C LEU A 143 -5.59 -23.83 -0.34
N GLU A 144 -6.05 -25.02 0.02
CA GLU A 144 -7.05 -25.80 -0.70
C GLU A 144 -8.35 -25.00 -0.89
N SER A 145 -8.75 -24.20 0.10
CA SER A 145 -9.96 -23.36 0.02
C SER A 145 -9.86 -22.30 -1.08
N TYR A 146 -8.67 -21.72 -1.29
CA TYR A 146 -8.44 -20.81 -2.42
C TYR A 146 -8.50 -21.56 -3.74
N ARG A 147 -7.76 -22.67 -3.85
CA ARG A 147 -7.71 -23.46 -5.09
C ARG A 147 -9.09 -23.92 -5.53
N ASP A 148 -9.91 -24.38 -4.60
CA ASP A 148 -11.23 -24.94 -4.90
C ASP A 148 -12.27 -23.83 -5.21
N ALA A 149 -12.01 -22.59 -4.81
CA ALA A 149 -12.86 -21.43 -5.11
C ALA A 149 -12.52 -20.72 -6.43
N ILE A 150 -11.30 -20.88 -6.94
CA ILE A 150 -10.85 -20.27 -8.19
C ILE A 150 -11.42 -21.03 -9.40
N ASP A 151 -12.10 -20.30 -10.28
CA ASP A 151 -12.69 -20.82 -11.51
C ASP A 151 -12.68 -19.79 -12.66
N GLU A 152 -13.30 -20.10 -13.79
CA GLU A 152 -13.34 -19.25 -14.99
C GLU A 152 -14.04 -17.91 -14.78
N GLU A 153 -14.90 -17.78 -13.76
CA GLU A 153 -15.58 -16.53 -13.40
C GLU A 153 -14.74 -15.64 -12.48
N THR A 154 -13.58 -16.13 -12.00
CA THR A 154 -12.71 -15.42 -11.07
C THR A 154 -11.92 -14.31 -11.75
N ALA A 155 -12.10 -13.08 -11.26
CA ALA A 155 -11.35 -11.90 -11.70
C ALA A 155 -10.19 -11.56 -10.77
N ILE A 156 -10.43 -11.63 -9.46
CA ILE A 156 -9.47 -11.18 -8.44
C ILE A 156 -9.42 -12.21 -7.29
N VAL A 157 -8.22 -12.41 -6.76
CA VAL A 157 -7.97 -13.13 -5.50
C VAL A 157 -7.20 -12.18 -4.59
N VAL A 158 -7.70 -11.97 -3.37
CA VAL A 158 -7.06 -11.17 -2.32
C VAL A 158 -6.34 -12.11 -1.35
N ILE A 159 -5.08 -11.82 -1.03
CA ILE A 159 -4.20 -12.59 -0.13
C ILE A 159 -3.20 -11.69 0.61
#